data_AF-A0A2E6NR48-F1
#
_entry.id   AF-A0A2E6NR48-F1
#
_cell.length_a   1.000
_cell.length_b   1.000
_cell.length_c   1.000
_cell.angle_alpha   90.00
_cell.angle_beta   90.00
_cell.angle_gamma   90.00
#
_symmetry.space_group_name_H-M   'P 1'
#
loop_
_entity.id
_entity.type
_entity.pdbx_description
1 polymer ?
#
loop_
_entity_poly.entity_id
_entity_poly.type
_entity_poly.pdbx_seq_one_letter_code
_entity_poly.pdbx_strand_id
1 'polypeptide(L)'
;MNSSDPGSKDKPEQALPSGAVLHAQFNGILEGFAGDWSTLEDTVARINATKIAEVDLERDGGRFSLLFENTPIPGELVTPEAQQQLLELLATLIAATPAPEAVESTVACKVVHEDGVVETILAVEGGELRPLSRIRDRQTHDALPLEQSKQFASPLQQLGARKGALVALLLLVGFGLMAWQSGYVGKILSRPADELVNDLGHFERLLEVTIVKAWGEYQVTITRGPSYPESPADADRLRVDRKATSELAALDIVAKGDHLYVQLLNDTGKIIESAKAELRPLLDDKEGQVIVRINGHINGHALRLALDRGKAGKD
;
A
#
# COMPACT_ATOMS: atom_id res chain seq x y z
N MET A 1 -61.38 -9.83 -15.89
CA MET A 1 -61.38 -8.83 -14.80
C MET A 1 -60.38 -7.76 -15.21
N ASN A 2 -60.86 -6.74 -15.92
CA ASN A 2 -60.04 -5.64 -16.41
C ASN A 2 -60.04 -4.56 -15.34
N SER A 3 -58.92 -4.42 -14.62
CA SER A 3 -58.66 -3.27 -13.77
C SER A 3 -58.19 -2.13 -14.67
N SER A 4 -59.12 -1.28 -15.11
CA SER A 4 -58.81 0.02 -15.68
C SER A 4 -58.26 0.92 -14.58
N ASP A 5 -56.93 1.10 -14.61
CA ASP A 5 -56.21 2.04 -13.76
C ASP A 5 -56.64 3.48 -14.11
N PRO A 6 -57.30 4.23 -13.21
CA PRO A 6 -57.77 5.60 -13.48
C PRO A 6 -56.69 6.67 -13.24
N GLY A 7 -55.41 6.30 -13.18
CA GLY A 7 -54.33 7.13 -12.65
C GLY A 7 -53.56 8.02 -13.62
N SER A 8 -53.76 7.94 -14.94
CA SER A 8 -53.03 8.81 -15.89
C SER A 8 -53.71 10.17 -16.03
N LYS A 9 -53.71 10.97 -14.95
CA LYS A 9 -53.91 12.41 -15.07
C LYS A 9 -52.65 12.98 -15.71
N ASP A 10 -52.78 13.50 -16.92
CA ASP A 10 -51.81 14.38 -17.56
C ASP A 10 -51.33 15.40 -16.54
N LYS A 11 -50.16 15.14 -15.94
CA LYS A 11 -49.48 16.16 -15.15
C LYS A 11 -49.12 17.25 -16.14
N PRO A 12 -49.49 18.51 -15.88
CA PRO A 12 -49.14 19.61 -16.78
C PRO A 12 -47.62 19.58 -16.95
N GLU A 13 -47.18 19.51 -18.20
CA GLU A 13 -45.79 19.62 -18.60
C GLU A 13 -45.24 20.90 -17.98
N GLN A 14 -44.39 20.74 -16.97
CA GLN A 14 -43.81 21.88 -16.27
C GLN A 14 -42.86 22.56 -17.25
N ALA A 15 -43.08 23.86 -17.50
CA ALA A 15 -42.19 24.65 -18.34
C ALA A 15 -40.77 24.58 -17.79
N LEU A 16 -39.79 24.35 -18.67
CA LEU A 16 -38.38 24.36 -18.31
C LEU A 16 -37.98 25.73 -17.73
N PRO A 17 -37.02 25.77 -16.78
CA PRO A 17 -36.49 27.01 -16.27
C PRO A 17 -35.97 27.90 -17.42
N SER A 18 -36.20 29.20 -17.31
CA SER A 18 -35.93 30.18 -18.37
C SER A 18 -34.58 30.89 -18.20
N GLY A 19 -33.96 30.76 -17.01
CA GLY A 19 -32.69 31.37 -16.68
C GLY A 19 -31.49 30.67 -17.31
N ALA A 20 -30.35 31.35 -17.31
CA ALA A 20 -29.10 30.81 -17.84
C ALA A 20 -28.68 29.54 -17.06
N VAL A 21 -28.09 28.57 -17.77
CA VAL A 21 -27.48 27.40 -17.12
C VAL A 21 -26.22 27.87 -16.40
N LEU A 22 -26.13 27.55 -15.11
CA LEU A 22 -24.98 27.87 -14.27
C LEU A 22 -23.95 26.74 -14.32
N HIS A 23 -24.40 25.49 -14.19
CA HIS A 23 -23.57 24.29 -14.38
C HIS A 23 -24.45 23.05 -14.53
N ALA A 24 -23.84 21.97 -15.01
CA ALA A 24 -24.41 20.63 -14.97
C ALA A 24 -23.51 19.67 -14.20
N GLN A 25 -24.05 18.54 -13.77
CA GLN A 25 -23.30 17.47 -13.14
C GLN A 25 -23.94 16.13 -13.49
N PHE A 26 -23.13 15.17 -13.91
CA PHE A 26 -23.54 13.79 -14.15
C PHE A 26 -22.99 12.89 -13.04
N ASN A 27 -23.74 11.88 -12.65
CA ASN A 27 -23.28 10.88 -11.69
C ASN A 27 -23.98 9.55 -11.99
N GLY A 28 -23.31 8.45 -11.68
CA GLY A 28 -23.85 7.11 -11.85
C GLY A 28 -23.13 6.33 -12.95
N ILE A 29 -23.71 5.19 -13.25
CA ILE A 29 -23.09 4.14 -14.05
C ILE A 29 -24.07 3.67 -15.12
N LEU A 30 -23.58 3.40 -16.32
CA LEU A 30 -24.29 2.66 -17.38
C LEU A 30 -23.55 1.34 -17.63
N GLU A 31 -24.22 0.21 -17.44
CA GLU A 31 -23.62 -1.12 -17.53
C GLU A 31 -24.33 -1.99 -18.56
N GLY A 32 -23.57 -2.80 -19.30
CA GLY A 32 -24.14 -3.72 -20.28
C GLY A 32 -23.14 -4.75 -20.79
N PHE A 33 -23.53 -5.46 -21.84
CA PHE A 33 -22.65 -6.41 -22.54
C PHE A 33 -21.99 -5.76 -23.75
N ALA A 34 -20.71 -6.06 -23.97
CA ALA A 34 -19.97 -5.58 -25.11
C ALA A 34 -20.08 -6.56 -26.29
N GLY A 35 -20.63 -6.09 -27.41
CA GLY A 35 -20.62 -6.83 -28.67
C GLY A 35 -19.35 -6.53 -29.47
N ASP A 36 -19.12 -5.25 -29.75
CA ASP A 36 -17.92 -4.74 -30.41
C ASP A 36 -17.24 -3.68 -29.55
N TRP A 37 -16.06 -4.04 -29.03
CA TRP A 37 -15.26 -3.15 -28.19
C TRP A 37 -14.76 -1.90 -28.92
N SER A 38 -14.47 -2.00 -30.22
CA SER A 38 -13.98 -0.84 -31.00
C SER A 38 -15.07 0.22 -31.11
N THR A 39 -16.29 -0.20 -31.43
CA THR A 39 -17.44 0.71 -31.50
C THR A 39 -17.75 1.35 -30.15
N LEU A 40 -17.62 0.61 -29.04
CA LEU A 40 -17.77 1.16 -27.68
C LEU A 40 -16.70 2.21 -27.37
N GLU A 41 -15.42 1.89 -27.58
CA GLU A 41 -14.31 2.83 -27.36
C GLU A 41 -14.46 4.11 -28.18
N ASP A 42 -14.79 3.98 -29.47
CA ASP A 42 -14.99 5.12 -30.36
C ASP A 42 -16.17 5.98 -29.91
N THR A 43 -17.25 5.36 -29.44
CA THR A 43 -18.43 6.08 -28.93
C THR A 43 -18.11 6.82 -27.63
N VAL A 44 -17.37 6.19 -26.70
CA VAL A 44 -16.90 6.82 -25.46
C VAL A 44 -15.96 7.99 -25.77
N ALA A 45 -15.03 7.83 -26.71
CA ALA A 45 -14.17 8.92 -27.16
C ALA A 45 -14.97 10.11 -27.72
N ARG A 46 -16.04 9.84 -28.47
CA ARG A 46 -16.96 10.88 -28.98
C ARG A 46 -17.77 11.54 -27.87
N ILE A 47 -18.21 10.78 -26.85
CA ILE A 47 -18.88 11.32 -25.66
C ILE A 47 -17.94 12.30 -24.95
N ASN A 48 -16.72 11.89 -24.63
CA ASN A 48 -15.74 12.75 -23.94
C ASN A 48 -15.37 13.99 -24.78
N ALA A 49 -15.39 13.88 -26.12
CA ALA A 49 -15.17 15.01 -27.01
C ALA A 49 -16.27 16.08 -26.97
N THR A 50 -17.49 15.76 -26.50
CA THR A 50 -18.57 16.74 -26.31
C THR A 50 -18.27 17.74 -25.18
N LYS A 51 -17.39 17.36 -24.24
CA LYS A 51 -17.05 18.12 -23.02
C LYS A 51 -18.21 18.39 -22.06
N ILE A 52 -19.38 17.81 -22.31
CA ILE A 52 -20.53 17.90 -21.39
C ILE A 52 -20.69 16.67 -20.51
N ALA A 53 -19.81 15.68 -20.65
CA ALA A 53 -19.64 14.57 -19.74
C ALA A 53 -18.20 14.05 -19.91
N GLU A 54 -17.62 13.57 -18.81
CA GLU A 54 -16.39 12.78 -18.82
C GLU A 54 -16.74 11.39 -18.29
N VAL A 55 -16.40 10.37 -19.07
CA VAL A 55 -16.80 8.99 -18.85
C VAL A 55 -15.58 8.08 -18.96
N ASP A 56 -15.42 7.24 -17.94
CA ASP A 56 -14.44 6.15 -17.92
C ASP A 56 -15.10 4.84 -18.33
N LEU A 57 -14.45 4.12 -19.24
CA LEU A 57 -14.88 2.80 -19.72
C LEU A 57 -14.08 1.69 -19.04
N GLU A 58 -14.76 0.88 -18.22
CA GLU A 58 -14.19 -0.33 -17.62
C GLU A 58 -14.64 -1.59 -18.37
N ARG A 59 -13.79 -2.64 -18.30
CA ARG A 59 -14.03 -3.94 -18.96
C ARG A 59 -13.97 -5.07 -17.94
N ASP A 60 -15.00 -5.90 -17.93
CA ASP A 60 -15.01 -7.12 -17.13
C ASP A 60 -15.76 -8.26 -17.83
N GLY A 61 -15.04 -9.33 -18.20
CA GLY A 61 -15.68 -10.58 -18.64
C GLY A 61 -16.69 -10.47 -19.79
N GLY A 62 -16.49 -9.54 -20.73
CA GLY A 62 -17.44 -9.27 -21.83
C GLY A 62 -18.55 -8.26 -21.50
N ARG A 63 -18.52 -7.68 -20.29
CA ARG A 63 -19.35 -6.56 -19.87
C ARG A 63 -18.55 -5.26 -19.91
N PHE A 64 -19.25 -4.17 -20.14
CA PHE A 64 -18.72 -2.82 -19.98
C PHE A 64 -19.42 -2.12 -18.81
N SER A 65 -18.70 -1.20 -18.19
CA SER A 65 -19.24 -0.23 -17.23
C SER A 65 -18.75 1.16 -17.63
N LEU A 66 -19.67 2.11 -17.79
CA LEU A 66 -19.38 3.51 -18.03
C LEU A 66 -19.61 4.28 -16.74
N LEU A 67 -18.54 4.78 -16.14
CA LEU A 67 -18.63 5.62 -14.95
C LEU A 67 -18.57 7.09 -15.35
N PHE A 68 -19.61 7.85 -15.00
CA PHE A 68 -19.64 9.29 -15.21
C PHE A 68 -18.89 10.00 -14.09
N GLU A 69 -17.95 10.86 -14.46
CA GLU A 69 -17.29 11.70 -13.47
C GLU A 69 -18.27 12.70 -12.85
N ASN A 70 -18.31 12.70 -11.52
CA ASN A 70 -19.16 13.62 -10.73
C ASN A 70 -18.58 15.04 -10.64
N THR A 71 -17.96 15.52 -11.73
CA THR A 71 -17.31 16.82 -11.84
C THR A 71 -18.32 17.87 -12.37
N PRO A 72 -18.48 19.03 -11.71
CA PRO A 72 -19.33 20.10 -12.23
C PRO A 72 -18.83 20.64 -13.58
N ILE A 73 -19.73 20.75 -14.54
CA ILE A 73 -19.50 21.24 -15.90
C ILE A 73 -19.98 22.68 -16.00
N PRO A 74 -19.16 23.62 -16.48
CA PRO A 74 -19.56 25.02 -16.66
C PRO A 74 -20.79 25.17 -17.56
N GLY A 75 -21.74 26.02 -17.16
CA GLY A 75 -23.02 26.16 -17.86
C GLY A 75 -22.93 26.60 -19.32
N GLU A 76 -21.87 27.31 -19.72
CA GLU A 76 -21.61 27.71 -21.10
C GLU A 76 -21.35 26.52 -22.05
N LEU A 77 -20.96 25.36 -21.52
CA LEU A 77 -20.79 24.14 -22.30
C LEU A 77 -22.10 23.35 -22.43
N VAL A 78 -23.07 23.60 -21.55
CA VAL A 78 -24.31 22.84 -21.45
C VAL A 78 -25.35 23.44 -22.42
N THR A 79 -25.08 23.31 -23.72
CA THR A 79 -26.01 23.76 -24.76
C THR A 79 -27.03 22.66 -25.11
N PRO A 80 -28.22 23.01 -25.64
CA PRO A 80 -29.20 22.03 -26.10
C PRO A 80 -28.62 21.05 -27.14
N GLU A 81 -27.76 21.53 -28.04
CA GLU A 81 -27.11 20.71 -29.07
C GLU A 81 -26.16 19.69 -28.46
N ALA A 82 -25.36 20.12 -27.47
CA ALA A 82 -24.44 19.23 -26.78
C ALA A 82 -25.21 18.15 -25.98
N GLN A 83 -26.27 18.55 -25.28
CA GLN A 83 -27.15 17.62 -24.55
C GLN A 83 -27.78 16.60 -25.49
N GLN A 84 -28.33 17.05 -26.61
CA GLN A 84 -28.90 16.18 -27.63
C GLN A 84 -27.84 15.22 -28.19
N GLN A 85 -26.65 15.72 -28.50
CA GLN A 85 -25.54 14.90 -28.99
C GLN A 85 -25.12 13.81 -27.99
N LEU A 86 -25.05 14.12 -26.70
CA LEU A 86 -24.76 13.13 -25.66
C LEU A 86 -25.85 12.05 -25.60
N LEU A 87 -27.12 12.44 -25.62
CA LEU A 87 -28.24 11.48 -25.61
C LEU A 87 -28.21 10.57 -26.83
N GLU A 88 -27.92 11.10 -28.02
CA GLU A 88 -27.78 10.31 -29.25
C GLU A 88 -26.60 9.34 -29.19
N LEU A 89 -25.45 9.76 -28.63
CA LEU A 89 -24.29 8.89 -28.45
C LEU A 89 -24.57 7.77 -27.45
N LEU A 90 -25.23 8.07 -26.33
CA LEU A 90 -25.64 7.06 -25.35
C LEU A 90 -26.67 6.09 -25.94
N ALA A 91 -27.66 6.57 -26.69
CA ALA A 91 -28.62 5.72 -27.37
C ALA A 91 -27.94 4.82 -28.43
N THR A 92 -26.99 5.36 -29.19
CA THR A 92 -26.18 4.59 -30.15
C THR A 92 -25.38 3.49 -29.46
N LEU A 93 -24.78 3.82 -28.30
CA LEU A 93 -24.03 2.87 -27.50
C LEU A 93 -24.92 1.71 -27.03
N ILE A 94 -26.10 2.01 -26.49
CA ILE A 94 -27.07 1.00 -26.02
C ILE A 94 -27.52 0.11 -27.18
N ALA A 95 -27.85 0.69 -28.33
CA ALA A 95 -28.28 -0.03 -29.52
C ALA A 95 -27.19 -0.94 -30.12
N ALA A 96 -25.90 -0.62 -29.91
CA ALA A 96 -24.77 -1.42 -30.36
C ALA A 96 -24.47 -2.62 -29.44
N THR A 97 -25.09 -2.72 -28.27
CA THR A 97 -24.93 -3.87 -27.37
C THR A 97 -25.70 -5.09 -27.90
N PRO A 98 -25.25 -6.32 -27.62
CA PRO A 98 -25.91 -7.54 -28.10
C PRO A 98 -27.23 -7.83 -27.38
N ALA A 99 -27.47 -7.21 -26.23
CA ALA A 99 -28.71 -7.31 -25.46
C ALA A 99 -29.07 -5.92 -24.88
N PRO A 100 -29.59 -4.99 -25.70
CA PRO A 100 -29.91 -3.62 -25.29
C PRO A 100 -30.86 -3.54 -24.08
N GLU A 101 -31.80 -4.47 -23.99
CA GLU A 101 -32.76 -4.59 -22.89
C GLU A 101 -32.13 -5.00 -21.55
N ALA A 102 -30.90 -5.54 -21.57
CA ALA A 102 -30.14 -5.91 -20.39
C ALA A 102 -29.19 -4.80 -19.92
N VAL A 103 -29.18 -3.64 -20.59
CA VAL A 103 -28.41 -2.48 -20.16
C VAL A 103 -29.09 -1.83 -18.96
N GLU A 104 -28.33 -1.60 -17.89
CA GLU A 104 -28.81 -0.95 -16.68
C GLU A 104 -28.17 0.43 -16.54
N SER A 105 -28.95 1.40 -16.06
CA SER A 105 -28.48 2.78 -15.87
C SER A 105 -28.90 3.31 -14.51
N THR A 106 -27.92 3.86 -13.79
CA THR A 106 -28.12 4.70 -12.61
C THR A 106 -27.74 6.15 -12.89
N VAL A 107 -27.51 6.50 -14.16
CA VAL A 107 -27.03 7.82 -14.56
C VAL A 107 -28.08 8.87 -14.28
N ALA A 108 -27.71 9.84 -13.47
CA ALA A 108 -28.48 11.03 -13.17
C ALA A 108 -27.71 12.28 -13.61
N CYS A 109 -28.42 13.22 -14.19
CA CYS A 109 -27.95 14.54 -14.55
C CYS A 109 -28.69 15.59 -13.73
N LYS A 110 -27.96 16.58 -13.24
CA LYS A 110 -28.51 17.75 -12.56
C LYS A 110 -28.04 18.99 -13.31
N VAL A 111 -28.97 19.73 -13.89
CA VAL A 111 -28.71 21.01 -14.57
C VAL A 111 -29.25 22.14 -13.70
N VAL A 112 -28.36 23.00 -13.23
CA VAL A 112 -28.71 24.12 -12.36
C VAL A 112 -28.84 25.38 -13.20
N HIS A 113 -30.04 25.97 -13.22
CA HIS A 113 -30.34 27.26 -13.83
C HIS A 113 -30.34 28.36 -12.76
N GLU A 114 -30.42 29.61 -13.19
CA GLU A 114 -30.61 30.76 -12.29
C GLU A 114 -31.90 30.65 -11.46
N ASP A 115 -32.98 30.20 -12.09
CA ASP A 115 -34.35 30.18 -11.57
C ASP A 115 -34.85 28.79 -11.12
N GLY A 116 -34.07 27.72 -11.31
CA GLY A 116 -34.47 26.37 -10.92
C GLY A 116 -33.42 25.30 -11.16
N VAL A 117 -33.76 24.05 -10.87
CA VAL A 117 -32.92 22.87 -11.12
C VAL A 117 -33.72 21.83 -11.87
N VAL A 118 -33.15 21.30 -12.94
CA VAL A 118 -33.67 20.15 -13.69
C VAL A 118 -32.87 18.91 -13.29
N GLU A 119 -33.53 17.94 -12.67
CA GLU A 119 -32.94 16.64 -12.32
C GLU A 119 -33.48 15.59 -13.30
N THR A 120 -32.59 14.98 -14.09
CA THR A 120 -32.92 14.01 -15.12
C THR A 120 -32.28 12.66 -14.78
N ILE A 121 -33.07 11.60 -14.71
CA ILE A 121 -32.57 10.22 -14.68
C ILE A 121 -32.58 9.70 -16.11
N LEU A 122 -31.46 9.13 -16.56
CA LEU A 122 -31.33 8.50 -17.88
C LEU A 122 -31.62 7.01 -17.73
N ALA A 123 -32.90 6.63 -17.70
CA ALA A 123 -33.30 5.23 -17.56
C ALA A 123 -33.14 4.47 -18.89
N VAL A 124 -32.94 3.15 -18.84
CA VAL A 124 -33.01 2.28 -20.01
C VAL A 124 -34.21 1.37 -19.85
N GLU A 125 -35.19 1.48 -20.75
CA GLU A 125 -36.42 0.68 -20.71
C GLU A 125 -36.62 0.02 -22.07
N GLY A 126 -36.65 -1.32 -22.09
CA GLY A 126 -36.83 -2.07 -23.34
C GLY A 126 -35.72 -1.86 -24.38
N GLY A 127 -34.52 -1.49 -23.93
CA GLY A 127 -33.38 -1.19 -24.81
C GLY A 127 -33.34 0.23 -25.35
N GLU A 128 -34.24 1.12 -24.90
CA GLU A 128 -34.26 2.53 -25.27
C GLU A 128 -33.86 3.42 -24.09
N LEU A 129 -33.04 4.44 -24.37
CA LEU A 129 -32.70 5.48 -23.41
C LEU A 129 -33.90 6.43 -23.22
N ARG A 130 -34.36 6.58 -21.98
CA ARG A 130 -35.48 7.45 -21.62
C ARG A 130 -35.06 8.46 -20.56
N PRO A 131 -34.95 9.76 -20.92
CA PRO A 131 -34.70 10.80 -19.95
C PRO A 131 -35.98 11.12 -19.18
N LEU A 132 -35.96 10.90 -17.87
CA LEU A 132 -37.06 11.22 -16.95
C LEU A 132 -36.66 12.42 -16.11
N SER A 133 -37.29 13.57 -16.35
CA SER A 133 -36.93 14.84 -15.72
C SER A 133 -37.94 15.28 -14.67
N ARG A 134 -37.46 15.90 -13.59
CA ARG A 134 -38.28 16.71 -12.69
C ARG A 134 -37.63 18.09 -12.50
N ILE A 135 -38.48 19.09 -12.27
CA ILE A 135 -38.05 20.45 -11.98
C ILE A 135 -38.31 20.74 -10.50
N ARG A 136 -37.35 21.40 -9.85
CA ARG A 136 -37.50 21.91 -8.48
C ARG A 136 -36.84 23.28 -8.33
N ASP A 137 -37.22 23.98 -7.27
CA ASP A 137 -36.57 25.24 -6.90
C ASP A 137 -35.09 24.99 -6.53
N ARG A 138 -34.27 25.99 -6.85
CA ARG A 138 -32.84 25.99 -6.51
C ARG A 138 -32.65 26.16 -5.00
N GLN A 139 -31.75 25.36 -4.44
CA GLN A 139 -31.39 25.38 -3.03
C GLN A 139 -29.95 25.87 -2.85
N THR A 140 -29.58 26.27 -1.63
CA THR A 140 -28.24 26.81 -1.32
C THR A 140 -27.12 25.84 -1.67
N HIS A 141 -27.34 24.53 -1.51
CA HIS A 141 -26.33 23.51 -1.81
C HIS A 141 -26.14 23.26 -3.32
N ASP A 142 -27.04 23.76 -4.17
CA ASP A 142 -26.86 23.72 -5.63
C ASP A 142 -25.83 24.77 -6.08
N ALA A 143 -25.41 25.70 -5.22
CA ALA A 143 -24.32 26.62 -5.52
C ALA A 143 -22.97 25.93 -5.25
N LEU A 144 -22.56 24.98 -6.09
CA LEU A 144 -21.21 24.41 -6.00
C LEU A 144 -20.19 25.46 -6.48
N PRO A 145 -19.13 25.76 -5.69
CA PRO A 145 -17.99 26.50 -6.20
C PRO A 145 -17.23 25.61 -7.18
N LEU A 146 -17.39 25.87 -8.48
CA LEU A 146 -16.68 25.21 -9.60
C LEU A 146 -15.14 25.16 -9.40
N GLU A 147 -14.58 25.98 -8.51
CA GLU A 147 -13.13 26.01 -8.22
C GLU A 147 -12.63 24.89 -7.29
N GLN A 148 -13.49 24.19 -6.52
CA GLN A 148 -13.02 23.22 -5.52
C GLN A 148 -12.77 21.80 -6.06
N SER A 149 -13.35 21.41 -7.21
CA SER A 149 -13.14 20.05 -7.76
C SER A 149 -11.73 19.83 -8.32
N LYS A 150 -11.02 20.89 -8.73
CA LYS A 150 -9.62 20.80 -9.19
C LYS A 150 -8.59 20.67 -8.07
N GLN A 151 -8.98 20.89 -6.81
CA GLN A 151 -8.04 20.90 -5.67
C GLN A 151 -7.74 19.50 -5.11
N PHE A 152 -8.45 18.46 -5.54
CA PHE A 152 -8.20 17.08 -5.11
C PHE A 152 -7.58 16.18 -6.19
N ALA A 153 -7.32 16.70 -7.39
CA ALA A 153 -6.42 16.01 -8.31
C ALA A 153 -5.05 15.96 -7.65
N SER A 154 -4.60 14.77 -7.25
CA SER A 154 -3.30 14.62 -6.58
C SER A 154 -2.23 15.30 -7.44
N PRO A 155 -1.20 15.95 -6.86
CA PRO A 155 -0.12 16.56 -7.63
C PRO A 155 0.49 15.61 -8.70
N LEU A 156 0.35 14.29 -8.48
CA LEU A 156 0.73 13.23 -9.40
C LEU A 156 -0.17 13.11 -10.65
N GLN A 157 -1.47 13.40 -10.58
CA GLN A 157 -2.37 13.38 -11.74
C GLN A 157 -2.12 14.56 -12.69
N GLN A 158 -1.69 15.72 -12.16
CA GLN A 158 -1.32 16.87 -12.99
C GLN A 158 0.01 16.64 -13.73
N LEU A 159 0.88 15.80 -13.19
CA LEU A 159 2.12 15.35 -13.80
C LEU A 159 1.82 14.12 -14.68
N GLY A 160 1.22 14.35 -15.86
CA GLY A 160 0.80 13.29 -16.79
C GLY A 160 1.78 12.09 -16.87
N ALA A 161 1.25 10.89 -17.06
CA ALA A 161 1.86 9.58 -16.73
C ALA A 161 3.38 9.45 -16.88
N ARG A 162 4.00 9.99 -17.95
CA ARG A 162 5.45 9.99 -18.15
C ARG A 162 6.24 10.72 -17.06
N LYS A 163 5.76 11.89 -16.63
CA LYS A 163 6.41 12.67 -15.56
C LYS A 163 6.19 12.03 -14.20
N GLY A 164 4.99 11.53 -13.92
CA GLY A 164 4.72 10.72 -12.73
C GLY A 164 5.64 9.51 -12.62
N ALA A 165 5.84 8.77 -13.72
CA ALA A 165 6.74 7.62 -13.77
C ALA A 165 8.21 8.01 -13.50
N LEU A 166 8.68 9.13 -14.07
CA LEU A 166 10.04 9.61 -13.81
C LEU A 166 10.24 10.02 -12.34
N VAL A 167 9.26 10.71 -11.74
CA VAL A 167 9.31 11.08 -10.32
C VAL A 167 9.33 9.83 -9.44
N ALA A 168 8.47 8.86 -9.72
CA ALA A 168 8.46 7.58 -9.01
C ALA A 168 9.80 6.84 -9.12
N LEU A 169 10.41 6.82 -10.31
CA LEU A 169 11.74 6.24 -10.53
C LEU A 169 12.82 6.97 -9.72
N LEU A 170 12.82 8.31 -9.74
CA LEU A 170 13.80 9.10 -8.98
C LEU A 170 13.65 8.90 -7.47
N LEU A 171 12.42 8.81 -6.97
CA LEU A 171 12.16 8.47 -5.58
C LEU A 171 12.67 7.06 -5.25
N LEU A 172 12.41 6.07 -6.11
CA LEU A 172 12.94 4.71 -5.97
C LEU A 172 14.47 4.68 -5.89
N VAL A 173 15.15 5.44 -6.76
CA VAL A 173 16.61 5.57 -6.75
C VAL A 173 17.09 6.25 -5.46
N GLY A 174 16.42 7.34 -5.05
CA GLY A 174 16.73 8.05 -3.80
C GLY A 174 16.59 7.16 -2.56
N PHE A 175 15.49 6.40 -2.48
CA PHE A 175 15.28 5.41 -1.41
C PHE A 175 16.33 4.29 -1.46
N GLY A 176 16.65 3.78 -2.65
CA GLY A 176 17.70 2.78 -2.83
C GLY A 176 19.06 3.27 -2.34
N LEU A 177 19.44 4.50 -2.67
CA LEU A 177 20.68 5.13 -2.20
C LEU A 177 20.70 5.34 -0.69
N MET A 178 19.60 5.83 -0.09
CA MET A 178 19.50 5.98 1.37
C MET A 178 19.55 4.62 2.08
N ALA A 179 18.87 3.60 1.57
CA ALA A 179 18.92 2.24 2.10
C ALA A 179 20.33 1.63 2.01
N TRP A 180 21.08 1.95 0.95
CA TRP A 180 22.48 1.56 0.80
C TRP A 180 23.38 2.29 1.80
N GLN A 181 23.28 3.62 1.88
CA GLN A 181 24.11 4.46 2.75
C GLN A 181 23.89 4.17 4.24
N SER A 182 22.66 3.83 4.63
CA SER A 182 22.33 3.44 6.00
C SER A 182 22.78 2.00 6.37
N GLY A 183 23.32 1.24 5.41
CA GLY A 183 23.71 -0.15 5.61
C GLY A 183 22.55 -1.13 5.70
N TYR A 184 21.30 -0.69 5.44
CA TYR A 184 20.10 -1.52 5.54
C TYR A 184 20.11 -2.69 4.55
N VAL A 185 20.62 -2.45 3.34
CA VAL A 185 20.83 -3.49 2.33
C VAL A 185 21.77 -4.58 2.85
N GLY A 186 22.86 -4.19 3.52
CA GLY A 186 23.81 -5.12 4.12
C GLY A 186 23.21 -5.96 5.26
N LYS A 187 22.27 -5.39 6.02
CA LYS A 187 21.53 -6.11 7.07
C LYS A 187 20.58 -7.16 6.49
N ILE A 188 19.77 -6.77 5.50
CA ILE A 188 18.82 -7.70 4.86
C ILE A 188 19.57 -8.84 4.14
N LEU A 189 20.62 -8.50 3.40
CA LEU A 189 21.42 -9.45 2.62
C LEU A 189 22.52 -10.15 3.44
N SER A 190 22.51 -10.02 4.77
CA SER A 190 23.45 -10.76 5.63
C SER A 190 23.26 -12.27 5.47
N ARG A 191 24.28 -13.07 5.79
CA ARG A 191 24.17 -14.53 5.68
C ARG A 191 23.04 -15.10 6.58
N PRO A 192 22.36 -16.19 6.17
CA PRO A 192 21.50 -16.96 7.06
C PRO A 192 22.22 -17.35 8.36
N ALA A 193 21.47 -17.50 9.46
CA ALA A 193 22.07 -17.77 10.78
C ALA A 193 22.72 -19.17 10.86
N ASP A 194 22.18 -20.14 10.14
CA ASP A 194 22.67 -21.51 10.03
C ASP A 194 23.96 -21.64 9.19
N GLU A 195 24.30 -20.62 8.40
CA GLU A 195 25.56 -20.55 7.66
C GLU A 195 26.68 -19.86 8.46
N LEU A 196 26.39 -19.28 9.62
CA LEU A 196 27.41 -18.66 10.47
C LEU A 196 28.19 -19.74 11.22
N VAL A 197 29.52 -19.61 11.19
CA VAL A 197 30.39 -20.43 12.04
C VAL A 197 30.24 -19.93 13.48
N ASN A 198 29.79 -20.81 14.38
CA ASN A 198 29.68 -20.51 15.80
C ASN A 198 31.00 -20.86 16.50
N ASP A 199 31.76 -19.83 16.88
CA ASP A 199 33.06 -19.94 17.55
C ASP A 199 32.94 -19.54 19.02
N LEU A 200 32.69 -20.51 19.90
CA LEU A 200 32.57 -20.25 21.34
C LEU A 200 33.92 -19.98 22.01
N GLY A 201 35.05 -20.18 21.32
CA GLY A 201 36.39 -19.99 21.86
C GLY A 201 36.57 -20.66 23.24
N HIS A 202 37.01 -19.88 24.22
CA HIS A 202 37.25 -20.36 25.58
C HIS A 202 35.97 -20.64 26.41
N PHE A 203 34.80 -20.31 25.87
CA PHE A 203 33.50 -20.57 26.46
C PHE A 203 32.88 -21.89 25.99
N GLU A 204 33.59 -22.66 25.16
CA GLU A 204 33.14 -23.98 24.73
C GLU A 204 32.76 -24.84 25.96
N ARG A 205 31.60 -25.50 25.87
CA ARG A 205 30.96 -26.29 26.94
C ARG A 205 30.50 -25.51 28.17
N LEU A 206 31.04 -24.33 28.44
CA LEU A 206 30.55 -23.45 29.52
C LEU A 206 29.22 -22.81 29.11
N LEU A 207 29.10 -22.38 27.86
CA LEU A 207 27.91 -21.74 27.32
C LEU A 207 27.41 -22.47 26.08
N GLU A 208 26.11 -22.39 25.85
CA GLU A 208 25.47 -22.77 24.60
C GLU A 208 24.93 -21.52 23.92
N VAL A 209 24.96 -21.51 22.59
CA VAL A 209 24.54 -20.36 21.78
C VAL A 209 23.63 -20.82 20.67
N THR A 210 22.44 -20.24 20.62
CA THR A 210 21.51 -20.37 19.51
C THR A 210 21.40 -19.03 18.78
N ILE A 211 21.51 -19.05 17.45
CA ILE A 211 21.48 -17.85 16.62
C ILE A 211 20.26 -17.93 15.71
N VAL A 212 19.42 -16.89 15.72
CA VAL A 212 18.29 -16.75 14.80
C VAL A 212 18.42 -15.41 14.07
N LYS A 213 18.15 -15.39 12.76
CA LYS A 213 18.11 -14.15 11.98
C LYS A 213 16.67 -13.63 11.89
N ALA A 214 16.45 -12.37 12.24
CA ALA A 214 15.17 -11.69 12.09
C ALA A 214 15.38 -10.25 11.62
N TRP A 215 14.72 -9.85 10.54
CA TRP A 215 14.74 -8.47 10.02
C TRP A 215 16.14 -7.85 9.82
N GLY A 216 17.12 -8.67 9.46
CA GLY A 216 18.50 -8.22 9.23
C GLY A 216 19.34 -8.06 10.50
N GLU A 217 18.87 -8.56 11.64
CA GLU A 217 19.62 -8.69 12.88
C GLU A 217 19.78 -10.17 13.25
N TYR A 218 20.91 -10.51 13.87
CA TYR A 218 21.12 -11.79 14.54
C TYR A 218 20.70 -11.65 16.00
N GLN A 219 19.70 -12.43 16.39
CA GLN A 219 19.34 -12.65 17.78
C GLN A 219 20.13 -13.84 18.31
N VAL A 220 21.03 -13.56 19.24
CA VAL A 220 21.94 -14.53 19.84
C VAL A 220 21.42 -14.82 21.24
N THR A 221 20.94 -16.04 21.43
CA THR A 221 20.47 -16.54 22.73
C THR A 221 21.58 -17.37 23.34
N ILE A 222 22.04 -16.96 24.52
CA ILE A 222 23.10 -17.62 25.29
C ILE A 222 22.45 -18.31 26.50
N THR A 223 22.77 -19.58 26.69
CA THR A 223 22.29 -20.42 27.79
C THR A 223 23.45 -21.13 28.49
N ARG A 224 23.18 -21.73 29.66
CA ARG A 224 24.15 -22.56 30.38
C ARG A 224 24.50 -23.78 29.53
N GLY A 225 25.79 -24.02 29.32
CA GLY A 225 26.29 -25.23 28.67
C GLY A 225 26.48 -26.39 29.67
N PRO A 226 26.86 -27.58 29.18
CA PRO A 226 26.98 -28.80 29.99
C PRO A 226 28.07 -28.75 31.06
N SER A 227 28.98 -27.79 30.99
CA SER A 227 30.07 -27.59 31.96
C SER A 227 29.95 -26.26 32.70
N TYR A 228 28.78 -25.64 32.69
CA TYR A 228 28.50 -24.42 33.47
C TYR A 228 28.62 -24.71 34.98
N PRO A 229 29.35 -23.89 35.76
CA PRO A 229 29.48 -24.09 37.20
C PRO A 229 28.14 -23.84 37.92
N GLU A 230 27.63 -24.85 38.62
CA GLU A 230 26.38 -24.70 39.39
C GLU A 230 26.58 -23.98 40.74
N SER A 231 27.82 -23.99 41.24
CA SER A 231 28.18 -23.38 42.53
C SER A 231 29.61 -22.79 42.50
N PRO A 232 29.96 -21.91 43.46
CA PRO A 232 31.34 -21.43 43.59
C PRO A 232 32.36 -22.56 43.79
N ALA A 233 31.99 -23.63 44.50
CA ALA A 233 32.86 -24.79 44.71
C ALA A 233 33.08 -25.58 43.40
N ASP A 234 32.06 -25.67 42.53
CA ASP A 234 32.22 -26.27 41.21
C ASP A 234 33.15 -25.45 40.32
N ALA A 235 33.07 -24.11 40.40
CA ALA A 235 33.99 -23.23 39.69
C ALA A 235 35.44 -23.43 40.17
N ASP A 236 35.69 -23.55 41.47
CA ASP A 236 37.03 -23.86 42.01
C ASP A 236 37.56 -25.21 41.51
N ARG A 237 36.70 -26.24 41.45
CA ARG A 237 37.08 -27.54 40.87
C ARG A 237 37.47 -27.41 39.40
N LEU A 238 36.68 -26.70 38.60
CA LEU A 238 36.95 -26.48 37.18
C LEU A 238 38.21 -25.64 36.92
N ARG A 239 38.64 -24.79 37.87
CA ARG A 239 39.90 -24.05 37.77
C ARG A 239 41.13 -24.95 37.81
N VAL A 240 41.10 -26.05 38.58
CA VAL A 240 42.25 -26.96 38.74
C VAL A 240 42.65 -27.62 37.41
N ASP A 241 41.66 -27.90 36.56
CA ASP A 241 41.86 -28.58 35.28
C ASP A 241 42.31 -27.64 34.15
N ARG A 242 42.22 -26.32 34.35
CA ARG A 242 42.52 -25.30 33.35
C ARG A 242 43.91 -24.69 33.54
N LYS A 243 44.69 -24.62 32.46
CA LYS A 243 46.08 -24.15 32.50
C LYS A 243 46.29 -22.82 31.78
N ALA A 244 45.44 -22.49 30.81
CA ALA A 244 45.57 -21.25 30.06
C ALA A 244 44.89 -20.09 30.79
N THR A 245 45.57 -18.93 30.84
CA THR A 245 45.04 -17.70 31.47
C THR A 245 43.68 -17.29 30.89
N SER A 246 43.46 -17.47 29.59
CA SER A 246 42.20 -17.12 28.94
C SER A 246 41.05 -18.07 29.27
N GLU A 247 41.33 -19.36 29.49
CA GLU A 247 40.35 -20.34 29.96
C GLU A 247 39.92 -20.07 31.40
N LEU A 248 40.87 -19.65 32.24
CA LEU A 248 40.60 -19.23 33.62
C LEU A 248 39.78 -17.93 33.65
N ALA A 249 40.11 -16.95 32.80
CA ALA A 249 39.34 -15.72 32.67
C ALA A 249 37.90 -15.97 32.19
N ALA A 250 37.70 -16.86 31.21
CA ALA A 250 36.37 -17.23 30.73
C ALA A 250 35.54 -17.89 31.85
N LEU A 251 36.13 -18.83 32.60
CA LEU A 251 35.48 -19.45 33.75
C LEU A 251 35.12 -18.44 34.84
N ASP A 252 36.03 -17.50 35.13
CA ASP A 252 35.78 -16.43 36.11
C ASP A 252 34.61 -15.53 35.71
N ILE A 253 34.53 -15.14 34.43
CA ILE A 253 33.42 -14.32 33.91
C ILE A 253 32.09 -15.07 34.06
N VAL A 254 32.06 -16.35 33.69
CA VAL A 254 30.86 -17.19 33.81
C VAL A 254 30.45 -17.36 35.27
N ALA A 255 31.38 -17.71 36.16
CA ALA A 255 31.10 -17.95 37.58
C ALA A 255 30.64 -16.69 38.33
N LYS A 256 31.11 -15.49 37.92
CA LYS A 256 30.72 -14.20 38.51
C LYS A 256 29.50 -13.57 37.84
N GLY A 257 29.07 -14.10 36.69
CA GLY A 257 28.00 -13.50 35.89
C GLY A 257 28.40 -12.14 35.34
N ASP A 258 29.69 -11.96 35.06
CA ASP A 258 30.21 -10.75 34.42
C ASP A 258 29.76 -10.69 32.95
N HIS A 259 30.28 -9.70 32.21
CA HIS A 259 29.93 -9.55 30.81
C HIS A 259 30.98 -10.18 29.89
N LEU A 260 30.51 -10.64 28.74
CA LEU A 260 31.34 -10.99 27.59
C LEU A 260 30.91 -10.19 26.37
N TYR A 261 31.62 -10.37 25.26
CA TYR A 261 31.28 -9.75 23.99
C TYR A 261 30.92 -10.82 22.97
N VAL A 262 29.78 -10.62 22.33
CA VAL A 262 29.40 -11.34 21.12
C VAL A 262 29.93 -10.53 19.94
N GLN A 263 30.76 -11.15 19.11
CA GLN A 263 31.44 -10.50 17.99
C GLN A 263 30.99 -11.14 16.67
N LEU A 264 30.71 -10.33 15.66
CA LEU A 264 30.54 -10.78 14.28
C LEU A 264 31.84 -10.53 13.51
N LEU A 265 32.40 -11.58 12.94
CA LEU A 265 33.67 -11.57 12.23
C LEU A 265 33.42 -11.77 10.73
N ASN A 266 34.25 -11.14 9.90
CA ASN A 266 34.31 -11.46 8.48
C ASN A 266 35.11 -12.74 8.21
N ASP A 267 35.20 -13.11 6.94
CA ASP A 267 35.98 -14.26 6.45
C ASP A 267 37.49 -14.18 6.73
N THR A 268 38.04 -12.98 6.87
CA THR A 268 39.43 -12.75 7.29
C THR A 268 39.64 -12.80 8.82
N GLY A 269 38.58 -12.99 9.61
CA GLY A 269 38.64 -12.96 11.07
C GLY A 269 38.68 -11.56 11.69
N LYS A 270 38.38 -10.51 10.93
CA LYS A 270 38.27 -9.12 11.41
C LYS A 270 36.89 -8.89 12.03
N ILE A 271 36.86 -8.20 13.17
CA ILE A 271 35.61 -7.85 13.87
C ILE A 271 34.90 -6.74 13.08
N ILE A 272 33.68 -7.02 12.66
CA ILE A 272 32.77 -6.08 11.97
C ILE A 272 31.87 -5.38 12.99
N GLU A 273 31.27 -6.14 13.90
CA GLU A 273 30.31 -5.67 14.89
C GLU A 273 30.54 -6.40 16.22
N SER A 274 30.24 -5.73 17.34
CA SER A 274 30.30 -6.36 18.66
C SER A 274 29.25 -5.80 19.61
N ALA A 275 28.61 -6.69 20.36
CA ALA A 275 27.63 -6.36 21.39
C ALA A 275 28.01 -7.00 22.73
N LYS A 276 27.71 -6.29 23.82
CA LYS A 276 27.96 -6.75 25.19
C LYS A 276 26.82 -7.67 25.65
N ALA A 277 27.15 -8.82 26.24
CA ALA A 277 26.22 -9.74 26.88
C ALA A 277 26.48 -9.77 28.38
N GLU A 278 25.46 -9.55 29.22
CA GLU A 278 25.59 -9.66 30.67
C GLU A 278 25.13 -11.03 31.13
N LEU A 279 26.01 -11.83 31.77
CA LEU A 279 25.70 -13.22 32.12
C LEU A 279 25.01 -13.40 33.46
N ARG A 280 24.85 -12.32 34.25
CA ARG A 280 24.17 -12.38 35.56
C ARG A 280 22.82 -13.11 35.56
N PRO A 281 21.93 -12.95 34.56
CA PRO A 281 20.68 -13.71 34.51
C PRO A 281 20.88 -15.23 34.51
N LEU A 282 22.02 -15.72 33.97
CA LEU A 282 22.37 -17.12 33.98
C LEU A 282 22.87 -17.61 35.34
N LEU A 283 23.09 -16.75 36.33
CA LEU A 283 23.38 -17.20 37.70
C LEU A 283 22.09 -17.39 38.50
N ASP A 284 21.17 -16.45 38.36
CA ASP A 284 19.93 -16.38 39.14
C ASP A 284 18.92 -17.46 38.73
N ASP A 285 18.94 -17.88 37.45
CA ASP A 285 18.02 -18.86 36.91
C ASP A 285 18.77 -19.96 36.12
N LYS A 286 18.44 -21.23 36.39
CA LYS A 286 19.00 -22.40 35.68
C LYS A 286 18.53 -22.47 34.22
N GLU A 287 17.31 -22.01 33.96
CA GLU A 287 16.72 -21.92 32.62
C GLU A 287 16.83 -20.51 32.03
N GLY A 288 17.52 -19.62 32.73
CA GLY A 288 17.76 -18.25 32.32
C GLY A 288 18.44 -18.19 30.95
N GLN A 289 18.10 -17.14 30.20
CA GLN A 289 18.64 -16.89 28.87
C GLN A 289 19.12 -15.46 28.78
N VAL A 290 20.24 -15.25 28.06
CA VAL A 290 20.74 -13.92 27.74
C VAL A 290 20.58 -13.71 26.25
N ILE A 291 19.78 -12.71 25.88
CA ILE A 291 19.48 -12.40 24.48
C ILE A 291 20.25 -11.14 24.09
N VAL A 292 21.07 -11.25 23.06
CA VAL A 292 21.84 -10.14 22.49
C VAL A 292 21.48 -9.99 21.02
N ARG A 293 21.34 -8.74 20.58
CA ARG A 293 21.09 -8.41 19.17
C ARG A 293 22.36 -7.85 18.54
N ILE A 294 22.72 -8.38 17.38
CA ILE A 294 23.84 -7.93 16.56
C ILE A 294 23.30 -7.60 15.17
N ASN A 295 23.71 -6.47 14.61
CA ASN A 295 23.37 -6.12 13.23
C ASN A 295 23.95 -7.17 12.27
N GLY A 296 23.13 -7.64 11.32
CA GLY A 296 23.62 -8.48 10.25
C GLY A 296 24.52 -7.69 9.30
N HIS A 297 25.56 -8.32 8.79
CA HIS A 297 26.43 -7.75 7.75
C HIS A 297 26.63 -8.75 6.63
N ILE A 298 26.64 -8.28 5.37
CA ILE A 298 26.84 -9.12 4.17
C ILE A 298 28.17 -9.89 4.22
N ASN A 299 29.20 -9.30 4.83
CA ASN A 299 30.51 -9.90 4.99
C ASN A 299 30.64 -10.72 6.29
N GLY A 300 29.58 -10.84 7.09
CA GLY A 300 29.59 -11.63 8.32
C GLY A 300 29.72 -13.12 8.02
N HIS A 301 30.73 -13.77 8.60
CA HIS A 301 31.03 -15.18 8.41
C HIS A 301 30.95 -15.98 9.71
N ALA A 302 31.46 -15.44 10.82
CA ALA A 302 31.53 -16.16 12.08
C ALA A 302 31.00 -15.31 13.23
N LEU A 303 30.38 -15.97 14.21
CA LEU A 303 29.97 -15.36 15.46
C LEU A 303 30.85 -15.91 16.58
N ARG A 304 31.52 -15.03 17.31
CA ARG A 304 32.47 -15.40 18.37
C ARG A 304 32.05 -14.86 19.73
N LEU A 305 32.23 -15.67 20.78
CA LEU A 305 32.23 -15.18 22.16
C LEU A 305 33.65 -14.78 22.59
N ALA A 306 33.82 -13.58 23.11
CA ALA A 306 35.11 -13.02 23.47
C ALA A 306 35.11 -12.35 24.85
N LEU A 307 36.29 -12.34 25.49
CA LEU A 307 36.51 -11.69 26.80
C LEU A 307 36.52 -10.16 26.68
N ASP A 308 36.95 -9.64 25.53
CA ASP A 308 37.04 -8.21 25.26
C ASP A 308 36.26 -7.83 24.00
N ARG A 309 35.99 -6.53 23.84
CA ARG A 309 35.25 -5.98 22.69
C ARG A 309 36.03 -6.10 21.38
N GLY A 310 37.35 -6.20 21.45
CA GLY A 310 38.26 -5.98 20.33
C GLY A 310 38.20 -4.56 19.77
N LYS A 311 38.96 -4.32 18.71
CA LYS A 311 38.83 -3.12 17.88
C LYS A 311 38.09 -3.51 16.61
N ALA A 312 36.87 -3.00 16.44
CA ALA A 312 36.17 -3.08 15.16
C ALA A 312 37.08 -2.43 14.11
N GLY A 313 37.48 -3.20 13.11
CA GLY A 313 38.38 -2.65 12.10
C GLY A 313 37.56 -1.80 11.13
N LYS A 314 38.02 -0.59 10.82
CA LYS A 314 37.39 0.22 9.77
C LYS A 314 37.55 -0.51 8.46
N ASP A 315 36.44 -0.91 7.84
CA ASP A 315 36.40 -1.30 6.43
C ASP A 315 36.60 -0.05 5.55
#